data_AF-A0A4Q2DE43-F1
#
_entry.id   AF-A0A4Q2DE43-F1
#
_cell.length_a   1.000
_cell.length_b   1.000
_cell.length_c   1.000
_cell.angle_alpha   90.00
_cell.angle_beta   90.00
_cell.angle_gamma   90.00
#
_symmetry.space_group_name_H-M   'P 1'
#
loop_
_entity.id
_entity.type
_entity.pdbx_description
1 polymer ?
#
loop_
_entity_poly.entity_id
_entity_poly.type
_entity_poly.pdbx_seq_one_letter_code
_entity_poly.pdbx_strand_id
1 'polypeptide(L)'
;MFNAPYRSQGSSRIDWIVEMVDLCFTVGEMGPCSHLLKDILLQRGGANIAEMFKTVYVPLIPKLKSTLEKYGKRMSSEPTIASFLRNLISLYLVHILGSRSTLPKQLSHAVKCGPHCSDCTGFEAWVNDVNTVNEYRLKAAQGRRKHIESRIRNAMPSDCLATDTLTIGSPHTLVVSKKKEVWAKYTWSGRQTSAVVFLKAVASSGEAELKELMGERYTDVLKALQGVQTFTPVEGLVGVDVTGSDSSGTGAGAMGRATARRPTVGLNPTMPPLPPNIAGVKRKRSDSLPTDAIVLT
;
A
#
# COMPACT_ATOMS: atom_id res chain seq x y z
N MET A 1 2.61 -35.36 -24.54
CA MET A 1 1.90 -35.41 -23.24
C MET A 1 2.92 -35.78 -22.18
N PHE A 2 3.43 -34.79 -21.43
CA PHE A 2 4.27 -35.06 -20.26
C PHE A 2 3.35 -35.23 -19.06
N ASN A 3 3.27 -36.45 -18.52
CA ASN A 3 2.63 -36.71 -17.24
C ASN A 3 3.44 -35.98 -16.17
N ALA A 4 2.86 -34.94 -15.56
CA ALA A 4 3.47 -34.23 -14.45
C ALA A 4 3.66 -35.22 -13.29
N PRO A 5 4.90 -35.45 -12.81
CA PRO A 5 5.16 -36.39 -11.73
C PRO A 5 4.45 -35.95 -10.45
N TYR A 6 3.99 -36.96 -9.71
CA TYR A 6 3.40 -36.92 -8.38
C TYR A 6 3.99 -35.79 -7.51
N ARG A 7 3.17 -34.80 -7.16
CA ARG A 7 3.50 -33.87 -6.06
C ARG A 7 3.60 -34.68 -4.77
N SER A 8 4.81 -34.82 -4.25
CA SER A 8 5.04 -35.14 -2.84
C SER A 8 4.16 -34.22 -1.99
N GLN A 9 3.28 -34.81 -1.18
CA GLN A 9 2.13 -34.16 -0.55
C GLN A 9 2.48 -33.18 0.59
N GLY A 10 3.73 -32.69 0.65
CA GLY A 10 4.21 -31.76 1.70
C GLY A 10 5.20 -30.67 1.25
N SER A 11 5.59 -30.60 -0.02
CA SER A 11 6.50 -29.54 -0.49
C SER A 11 5.75 -28.21 -0.59
N SER A 12 6.21 -27.18 0.12
CA SER A 12 5.62 -25.84 -0.02
C SER A 12 5.87 -25.33 -1.44
N ARG A 13 4.98 -24.46 -1.95
CA ARG A 13 5.16 -23.86 -3.29
C ARG A 13 6.55 -23.24 -3.46
N ILE A 14 7.10 -22.68 -2.39
CA ILE A 14 8.42 -22.04 -2.39
C ILE A 14 9.53 -23.09 -2.55
N ASP A 15 9.44 -24.21 -1.85
CA ASP A 15 10.41 -25.30 -1.98
C ASP A 15 10.41 -25.87 -3.38
N TRP A 16 9.23 -26.09 -3.97
CA TRP A 16 9.13 -26.52 -5.37
C TRP A 16 9.79 -25.55 -6.35
N ILE A 17 9.59 -24.23 -6.18
CA ILE A 17 10.26 -23.23 -7.04
C ILE A 17 11.77 -23.36 -6.92
N VAL A 18 12.28 -23.50 -5.69
CA VAL A 18 13.71 -23.61 -5.40
C VAL A 18 14.30 -24.89 -5.98
N GLU A 19 13.60 -26.02 -5.85
CA GLU A 19 13.98 -27.31 -6.45
C GLU A 19 14.08 -27.21 -7.98
N MET A 20 13.13 -26.52 -8.63
CA MET A 20 13.18 -26.33 -10.08
C MET A 20 14.36 -25.44 -10.51
N VAL A 21 14.67 -24.38 -9.73
CA VAL A 21 15.86 -23.54 -9.98
C VAL A 21 17.14 -24.35 -9.79
N ASP A 22 17.25 -25.14 -8.71
CA ASP A 22 18.39 -26.02 -8.45
C ASP A 22 18.61 -27.04 -9.58
N LEU A 23 17.51 -27.62 -10.09
CA LEU A 23 17.55 -28.53 -11.24
C LEU A 23 18.05 -27.85 -12.51
N CYS A 24 17.63 -26.61 -12.79
CA CYS A 24 18.08 -25.85 -13.95
C CYS A 24 19.60 -25.59 -13.89
N PHE A 25 20.14 -25.28 -12.71
CA PHE A 25 21.60 -25.16 -12.52
C PHE A 25 22.32 -26.50 -12.68
N THR A 26 21.75 -27.59 -12.17
CA THR A 26 22.32 -28.93 -12.30
C THR A 26 22.44 -29.37 -13.75
N VAL A 27 21.41 -29.09 -14.56
CA VAL A 27 21.37 -29.45 -15.99
C VAL A 27 22.14 -28.46 -16.86
N GLY A 28 22.30 -27.21 -16.41
CA GLY A 28 22.94 -26.14 -17.17
C GLY A 28 21.99 -25.41 -18.14
N GLU A 29 20.68 -25.64 -18.03
CA GLU A 29 19.65 -25.07 -18.90
C GLU A 29 18.83 -24.00 -18.17
N MET A 30 19.16 -22.72 -18.38
CA MET A 30 18.50 -21.59 -17.70
C MET A 30 17.20 -21.11 -18.37
N GLY A 31 16.91 -21.57 -19.60
CA GLY A 31 15.69 -21.23 -20.32
C GLY A 31 14.40 -21.58 -19.55
N PRO A 32 14.24 -22.82 -19.05
CA PRO A 32 13.10 -23.21 -18.22
C PRO A 32 13.00 -22.41 -16.91
N CYS A 33 14.12 -22.12 -16.26
CA CYS A 33 14.18 -21.29 -15.05
C CYS A 33 13.62 -19.88 -15.31
N SER A 34 14.02 -19.27 -16.43
CA SER A 34 13.54 -17.95 -16.85
C SER A 34 12.02 -17.92 -17.04
N HIS A 35 11.47 -18.93 -17.72
CA HIS A 35 10.01 -19.05 -17.90
C HIS A 35 9.28 -19.24 -16.57
N LEU A 36 9.78 -20.12 -15.70
CA LEU A 36 9.22 -20.34 -14.37
C LEU A 36 9.16 -19.05 -13.55
N LEU A 37 10.26 -18.31 -13.48
CA LEU A 37 10.34 -17.07 -12.72
C LEU A 37 9.44 -15.97 -13.30
N LYS A 38 9.32 -15.90 -14.63
CA LYS A 38 8.38 -15.01 -15.29
C LYS A 38 6.93 -15.38 -14.96
N ASP A 39 6.59 -16.67 -14.99
CA ASP A 39 5.25 -17.14 -14.65
C ASP A 39 4.90 -16.84 -13.19
N ILE A 40 5.86 -16.95 -12.27
CA ILE A 40 5.67 -16.58 -10.86
C ILE A 40 5.34 -15.09 -10.71
N LEU A 41 5.98 -14.21 -11.49
CA LEU A 41 5.68 -12.77 -11.47
C LEU A 41 4.29 -12.44 -12.05
N LEU A 42 3.86 -13.21 -13.06
CA LEU A 42 2.59 -13.01 -13.77
C LEU A 42 1.40 -13.66 -13.05
N GLN A 43 1.60 -14.81 -12.40
CA GLN A 43 0.57 -15.56 -11.68
C GLN A 43 0.25 -14.91 -10.33
N ARG A 44 -0.42 -13.76 -10.37
CA ARG A 44 -0.92 -13.07 -9.18
C ARG A 44 -2.20 -13.71 -8.63
N GLY A 45 -2.93 -14.50 -9.41
CA GLY A 45 -4.07 -15.30 -8.94
C GLY A 45 -5.15 -14.50 -8.19
N GLY A 46 -5.34 -13.23 -8.53
CA GLY A 46 -6.24 -12.30 -7.82
C GLY A 46 -5.76 -11.87 -6.42
N ALA A 47 -4.67 -12.45 -5.91
CA ALA A 47 -4.10 -12.08 -4.62
C ALA A 47 -3.53 -10.66 -4.66
N ASN A 48 -3.68 -9.94 -3.54
CA ASN A 48 -3.06 -8.63 -3.38
C ASN A 48 -1.54 -8.78 -3.46
N ILE A 49 -0.88 -7.90 -4.22
CA ILE A 49 0.58 -7.90 -4.37
C ILE A 49 1.32 -7.84 -3.03
N ALA A 50 0.77 -7.14 -2.03
CA ALA A 50 1.35 -7.10 -0.69
C ALA A 50 1.38 -8.50 -0.04
N GLU A 51 0.32 -9.30 -0.24
CA GLU A 51 0.25 -10.66 0.26
C GLU A 51 1.20 -11.60 -0.49
N MET A 52 1.35 -11.42 -1.81
CA MET A 52 2.33 -12.17 -2.60
C MET A 52 3.77 -11.90 -2.14
N PHE A 53 4.11 -10.65 -1.82
CA PHE A 53 5.43 -10.35 -1.24
C PHE A 53 5.63 -11.05 0.10
N LYS A 54 4.63 -10.99 0.98
CA LYS A 54 4.71 -11.59 2.31
C LYS A 54 4.81 -13.12 2.26
N THR A 55 4.03 -13.77 1.40
CA THR A 55 3.85 -15.24 1.41
C THR A 55 4.75 -15.96 0.41
N VAL A 56 5.18 -15.32 -0.67
CA VAL A 56 5.94 -15.97 -1.75
C VAL A 56 7.29 -15.31 -1.93
N TYR A 57 7.35 -14.01 -2.26
CA TYR A 57 8.60 -13.41 -2.73
C TYR A 57 9.64 -13.23 -1.62
N VAL A 58 9.25 -12.70 -0.45
CA VAL A 58 10.18 -12.48 0.67
C VAL A 58 10.80 -13.79 1.16
N PRO A 59 10.05 -14.89 1.40
CA PRO A 59 10.66 -16.14 1.82
C PRO A 59 11.41 -16.88 0.69
N LEU A 60 11.10 -16.60 -0.58
CA LEU A 60 11.79 -17.19 -1.74
C LEU A 60 13.22 -16.65 -1.91
N ILE A 61 13.42 -15.34 -1.72
CA ILE A 61 14.73 -14.66 -1.90
C ILE A 61 15.89 -15.37 -1.16
N PRO A 62 15.82 -15.62 0.17
CA PRO A 62 16.93 -16.26 0.88
C PRO A 62 17.19 -17.70 0.41
N LYS A 63 16.15 -18.43 0.00
CA LYS A 63 16.31 -19.80 -0.53
C LYS A 63 17.00 -19.78 -1.90
N LEU A 64 16.59 -18.88 -2.80
CA LEU A 64 17.27 -18.68 -4.09
C LEU A 64 18.73 -18.30 -3.91
N LYS A 65 19.02 -17.44 -2.93
CA LYS A 65 20.39 -17.06 -2.60
C LYS A 65 21.22 -18.27 -2.17
N SER A 66 20.70 -19.08 -1.24
CA SER A 66 21.37 -20.31 -0.80
C SER A 66 21.61 -21.29 -1.96
N THR A 67 20.65 -21.42 -2.88
CA THR A 67 20.82 -22.22 -4.09
C THR A 67 21.94 -21.67 -4.98
N LEU A 68 22.02 -20.36 -5.20
CA LEU A 68 23.09 -19.74 -5.99
C LEU A 68 24.47 -19.94 -5.36
N GLU A 69 24.57 -19.79 -4.04
CA GLU A 69 25.80 -20.00 -3.28
C GLU A 69 26.32 -21.43 -3.43
N LYS A 70 25.43 -22.45 -3.47
CA LYS A 70 25.78 -23.86 -3.75
C LYS A 70 26.52 -24.04 -5.08
N TYR A 71 26.22 -23.21 -6.09
CA TYR A 71 26.90 -23.24 -7.41
C TYR A 71 28.00 -22.18 -7.54
N GLY A 72 28.37 -21.49 -6.46
CA GLY A 72 29.38 -20.43 -6.48
C GLY A 72 28.97 -19.22 -7.32
N LYS A 73 27.66 -18.97 -7.48
CA LYS A 73 27.11 -17.83 -8.24
C LYS A 73 26.63 -16.73 -7.31
N ARG A 74 26.71 -15.48 -7.77
CA ARG A 74 26.10 -14.32 -7.11
C ARG A 74 24.76 -13.98 -7.74
N MET A 75 23.85 -13.38 -6.98
CA MET A 75 22.54 -12.95 -7.48
C MET A 75 22.65 -11.97 -8.66
N SER A 76 23.63 -11.07 -8.63
CA SER A 76 23.91 -10.12 -9.72
C SER A 76 24.55 -10.76 -10.95
N SER A 77 25.33 -11.83 -10.76
CA SER A 77 26.10 -12.46 -11.85
C SER A 77 25.27 -13.33 -12.79
N GLU A 78 24.13 -13.85 -12.32
CA GLU A 78 23.27 -14.73 -13.11
C GLU A 78 22.14 -13.93 -13.78
N PRO A 79 22.14 -13.74 -15.13
CA PRO A 79 21.24 -12.80 -15.80
C PRO A 79 19.75 -13.10 -15.57
N THR A 80 19.39 -14.38 -15.49
CA THR A 80 18.00 -14.83 -15.30
C THR A 80 17.49 -14.44 -13.91
N ILE A 81 18.26 -14.71 -12.87
CA ILE A 81 17.90 -14.35 -11.49
C ILE A 81 17.97 -12.85 -11.30
N ALA A 82 18.99 -12.18 -11.83
CA ALA A 82 19.15 -10.73 -11.76
C ALA A 82 17.95 -10.00 -12.41
N SER A 83 17.47 -10.48 -13.56
CA SER A 83 16.26 -9.96 -14.21
C SER A 83 15.02 -10.13 -13.31
N PHE A 84 14.81 -11.32 -12.76
CA PHE A 84 13.71 -11.60 -11.84
C PHE A 84 13.72 -10.67 -10.61
N LEU A 85 14.88 -10.50 -9.97
CA LEU A 85 15.02 -9.64 -8.78
C LEU A 85 14.81 -8.16 -9.11
N ARG A 86 15.33 -7.67 -10.24
CA ARG A 86 15.04 -6.31 -10.73
C ARG A 86 13.54 -6.06 -10.89
N ASN A 87 12.83 -7.06 -11.38
CA ASN A 87 11.38 -6.98 -11.56
C ASN A 87 10.65 -7.00 -10.23
N LEU A 88 11.09 -7.83 -9.28
CA LEU A 88 10.55 -7.81 -7.91
C LEU A 88 10.79 -6.46 -7.22
N ILE A 89 11.99 -5.90 -7.32
CA ILE A 89 12.29 -4.57 -6.78
C ILE A 89 11.37 -3.53 -7.41
N SER A 90 11.26 -3.53 -8.73
CA SER A 90 10.39 -2.60 -9.46
C SER A 90 8.94 -2.70 -8.98
N LEU A 91 8.42 -3.92 -8.86
CA LEU A 91 7.06 -4.17 -8.37
C LEU A 91 6.86 -3.72 -6.92
N TYR A 92 7.84 -3.94 -6.04
CA TYR A 92 7.78 -3.51 -4.66
C TYR A 92 7.74 -1.99 -4.57
N LEU A 93 8.63 -1.29 -5.30
CA LEU A 93 8.70 0.17 -5.27
C LEU A 93 7.44 0.81 -5.86
N VAL A 94 6.87 0.25 -6.92
CA VAL A 94 5.65 0.78 -7.53
C VAL A 94 4.43 0.57 -6.63
N HIS A 95 4.23 -0.64 -6.11
CA HIS A 95 2.97 -1.02 -5.50
C HIS A 95 2.94 -0.98 -3.97
N ILE A 96 4.09 -1.17 -3.32
CA ILE A 96 4.18 -1.16 -1.85
C ILE A 96 4.71 0.20 -1.38
N LEU A 97 5.83 0.68 -1.91
CA LEU A 97 6.33 2.01 -1.55
C LEU A 97 5.38 3.10 -2.08
N GLY A 98 5.11 3.05 -3.40
CA GLY A 98 4.23 3.99 -4.07
C GLY A 98 4.74 5.42 -4.04
N SER A 99 3.87 6.38 -4.36
CA SER A 99 4.22 7.80 -4.20
C SER A 99 3.99 8.25 -2.74
N ARG A 100 4.63 9.35 -2.36
CA ARG A 100 4.43 9.96 -1.04
C ARG A 100 3.02 10.53 -0.85
N SER A 101 2.40 10.98 -1.94
CA SER A 101 1.06 11.58 -1.94
C SER A 101 -0.07 10.54 -2.04
N THR A 102 0.21 9.33 -2.52
CA THR A 102 -0.82 8.30 -2.68
C THR A 102 -1.02 7.52 -1.40
N LEU A 103 -2.28 7.40 -1.02
CA LEU A 103 -2.73 6.46 0.00
C LEU A 103 -2.74 5.06 -0.62
N PRO A 104 -2.14 4.05 0.05
CA PRO A 104 -2.20 2.68 -0.39
C PRO A 104 -3.65 2.24 -0.55
N LYS A 105 -3.96 1.56 -1.65
CA LYS A 105 -5.32 1.07 -1.92
C LYS A 105 -5.86 0.18 -0.80
N GLN A 106 -4.95 -0.48 -0.07
CA GLN A 106 -5.25 -1.33 1.09
C GLN A 106 -5.84 -0.57 2.29
N LEU A 107 -5.64 0.75 2.37
CA LEU A 107 -6.26 1.60 3.40
C LEU A 107 -7.67 2.02 3.08
N SER A 108 -8.14 1.85 1.84
CA SER A 108 -9.47 2.33 1.45
C SER A 108 -10.53 1.46 2.12
N HIS A 109 -10.83 1.76 3.39
CA HIS A 109 -11.80 1.03 4.17
C HIS A 109 -13.18 1.60 3.87
N ALA A 110 -13.98 0.84 3.14
CA ALA A 110 -15.37 1.17 2.90
C ALA A 110 -16.19 0.87 4.17
N VAL A 111 -16.31 1.85 5.06
CA VAL A 111 -17.11 1.73 6.31
C VAL A 111 -18.57 2.19 6.10
N LYS A 112 -18.98 2.39 4.85
CA LYS A 112 -20.31 2.92 4.50
C LYS A 112 -21.42 1.90 4.77
N CYS A 113 -22.55 2.40 5.27
CA CYS A 113 -23.82 1.67 5.33
C CYS A 113 -24.85 2.18 4.31
N GLY A 114 -24.50 3.25 3.58
CA GLY A 114 -25.33 3.96 2.61
C GLY A 114 -24.82 5.40 2.44
N PRO A 115 -25.26 6.13 1.41
CA PRO A 115 -24.76 7.47 1.10
C PRO A 115 -25.18 8.55 2.12
N HIS A 116 -26.19 8.30 2.95
CA HIS A 116 -26.82 9.30 3.82
C HIS A 116 -26.44 9.19 5.31
N CYS A 117 -25.64 8.19 5.71
CA CYS A 117 -25.24 8.07 7.10
C CYS A 117 -24.03 8.97 7.39
N SER A 118 -24.30 10.13 7.97
CA SER A 118 -23.26 11.11 8.33
C SER A 118 -22.21 10.56 9.29
N ASP A 119 -22.60 9.68 10.22
CA ASP A 119 -21.66 9.04 11.15
C ASP A 119 -20.65 8.15 10.44
N CYS A 120 -21.13 7.28 9.53
CA CYS A 120 -20.26 6.42 8.74
C CYS A 120 -19.35 7.23 7.82
N THR A 121 -19.88 8.27 7.16
CA THR A 121 -19.08 9.14 6.28
C THR A 121 -18.00 9.87 7.07
N GLY A 122 -18.33 10.41 8.25
CA GLY A 122 -17.35 11.08 9.11
C GLY A 122 -16.30 10.11 9.66
N PHE A 123 -16.71 8.91 10.05
CA PHE A 123 -15.80 7.87 10.52
C PHE A 123 -14.87 7.36 9.40
N GLU A 124 -15.39 7.17 8.20
CA GLU A 124 -14.61 6.75 7.04
C GLU A 124 -13.58 7.81 6.62
N ALA A 125 -13.97 9.09 6.60
CA ALA A 125 -13.02 10.17 6.34
C ALA A 125 -11.88 10.16 7.38
N TRP A 126 -12.23 9.97 8.66
CA TRP A 126 -11.24 9.88 9.73
C TRP A 126 -10.34 8.65 9.60
N VAL A 127 -10.89 7.47 9.29
CA VAL A 127 -10.10 6.23 9.24
C VAL A 127 -9.12 6.25 8.07
N ASN A 128 -9.55 6.78 6.92
CA ASN A 128 -8.76 6.86 5.70
C ASN A 128 -7.73 8.01 5.73
N ASP A 129 -7.84 8.98 6.64
CA ASP A 129 -6.81 9.99 6.83
C ASP A 129 -5.64 9.48 7.69
N VAL A 130 -4.56 9.10 7.03
CA VAL A 130 -3.32 8.59 7.66
C VAL A 130 -2.65 9.63 8.56
N ASN A 131 -2.89 10.92 8.34
CA ASN A 131 -2.26 11.98 9.13
C ASN A 131 -3.03 12.29 10.42
N THR A 132 -4.28 11.84 10.54
CA THR A 132 -5.05 12.04 11.76
C THR A 132 -4.57 11.08 12.86
N VAL A 133 -3.92 11.65 13.86
CA VAL A 133 -3.44 10.95 15.07
C VAL A 133 -4.50 10.97 16.19
N ASN A 134 -5.43 11.92 16.13
CA ASN A 134 -6.46 12.10 17.17
C ASN A 134 -7.50 10.98 17.13
N GLU A 135 -8.05 10.68 18.31
CA GLU A 135 -9.16 9.74 18.45
C GLU A 135 -10.42 10.26 17.77
N TYR A 136 -11.17 9.37 17.14
CA TYR A 136 -12.52 9.66 16.69
C TYR A 136 -13.48 9.58 17.88
N ARG A 137 -14.31 10.60 18.04
CA ARG A 137 -15.25 10.70 19.17
C ARG A 137 -16.67 10.92 18.65
N LEU A 138 -17.55 9.99 18.97
CA LEU A 138 -18.97 10.06 18.64
C LEU A 138 -19.81 10.09 19.91
N LYS A 139 -20.25 11.29 20.31
CA LYS A 139 -21.20 11.49 21.41
C LYS A 139 -22.63 11.32 20.88
N ALA A 140 -23.22 10.15 21.11
CA ALA A 140 -24.52 9.80 20.54
C ALA A 140 -25.27 8.73 21.35
N ALA A 141 -26.57 8.61 21.10
CA ALA A 141 -27.40 7.54 21.65
C ALA A 141 -26.84 6.15 21.31
N GLN A 142 -27.15 5.16 22.15
CA GLN A 142 -26.55 3.81 22.08
C GLN A 142 -26.69 3.15 20.70
N GLY A 143 -27.84 3.31 20.02
CA GLY A 143 -28.06 2.72 18.69
C GLY A 143 -27.06 3.20 17.64
N ARG A 144 -26.74 4.51 17.62
CA ARG A 144 -25.75 5.09 16.69
C ARG A 144 -24.33 4.64 17.02
N ARG A 145 -23.98 4.53 18.30
CA ARG A 145 -22.65 4.00 18.71
C ARG A 145 -22.48 2.54 18.30
N LYS A 146 -23.47 1.69 18.62
CA LYS A 146 -23.48 0.27 18.23
C LYS A 146 -23.43 0.08 16.71
N HIS A 147 -24.04 0.99 15.95
CA HIS A 147 -23.97 0.97 14.49
C HIS A 147 -22.52 1.09 14.00
N ILE A 148 -21.77 2.09 14.48
CA ILE A 148 -20.36 2.28 14.11
C ILE A 148 -19.48 1.13 14.62
N GLU A 149 -19.67 0.66 15.85
CA GLU A 149 -18.95 -0.51 16.39
C GLU A 149 -19.14 -1.76 15.52
N SER A 150 -20.37 -2.02 15.06
CA SER A 150 -20.67 -3.13 14.16
C SER A 150 -19.97 -2.97 12.81
N ARG A 151 -19.94 -1.74 12.27
CA ARG A 151 -19.24 -1.45 11.01
C ARG A 151 -17.73 -1.65 11.14
N ILE A 152 -17.12 -1.21 12.24
CA ILE A 152 -15.70 -1.44 12.54
C ILE A 152 -15.41 -2.94 12.55
N ARG A 153 -16.21 -3.74 13.27
CA ARG A 153 -16.03 -5.19 13.40
C ARG A 153 -16.12 -5.94 12.07
N ASN A 154 -16.97 -5.47 11.16
CA ASN A 154 -17.21 -6.13 9.88
C ASN A 154 -16.27 -5.67 8.76
N ALA A 155 -15.84 -4.40 8.77
CA ALA A 155 -15.08 -3.81 7.69
C ALA A 155 -13.56 -3.82 7.92
N MET A 156 -13.11 -4.02 9.16
CA MET A 156 -11.70 -3.87 9.53
C MET A 156 -11.20 -5.07 10.34
N PRO A 157 -9.92 -5.45 10.17
CA PRO A 157 -9.27 -6.38 11.08
C PRO A 157 -9.32 -5.85 12.53
N SER A 158 -9.54 -6.75 13.49
CA SER A 158 -9.59 -6.46 14.94
C SER A 158 -8.34 -5.72 15.45
N ASP A 159 -7.25 -5.82 14.70
CA ASP A 159 -5.95 -5.36 15.15
C ASP A 159 -5.67 -3.91 14.76
N CYS A 160 -6.45 -3.29 13.86
CA CYS A 160 -6.16 -1.95 13.35
C CYS A 160 -6.61 -0.82 14.28
N LEU A 161 -7.69 -1.03 15.04
CA LEU A 161 -8.33 -0.01 15.86
C LEU A 161 -8.53 -0.51 17.29
N ALA A 162 -8.55 0.43 18.24
CA ALA A 162 -9.06 0.18 19.59
C ALA A 162 -10.33 1.01 19.80
N THR A 163 -11.32 0.43 20.47
CA THR A 163 -12.64 1.03 20.69
C THR A 163 -12.93 1.06 22.18
N ASP A 164 -13.36 2.22 22.67
CA ASP A 164 -13.73 2.45 24.05
C ASP A 164 -15.04 3.24 24.16
N THR A 165 -15.74 3.13 25.30
CA THR A 165 -16.93 3.94 25.58
C THR A 165 -16.74 4.74 26.85
N LEU A 166 -16.75 6.07 26.71
CA LEU A 166 -16.80 6.98 27.85
C LEU A 166 -18.25 7.13 28.31
N THR A 167 -18.51 6.74 29.55
CA THR A 167 -19.83 6.75 30.20
C THR A 167 -20.11 8.04 30.99
N ILE A 168 -19.26 9.07 30.84
CA ILE A 168 -19.42 10.35 31.54
C ILE A 168 -20.52 11.17 30.85
N GLY A 169 -21.63 11.38 31.57
CA GLY A 169 -22.79 12.14 31.11
C GLY A 169 -23.69 11.39 30.14
N SER A 170 -24.81 12.02 29.76
CA SER A 170 -25.75 11.49 28.76
C SER A 170 -25.90 12.47 27.60
N PRO A 171 -25.79 12.03 26.33
CA PRO A 171 -25.46 10.67 25.88
C PRO A 171 -23.97 10.31 26.05
N HIS A 172 -23.67 9.01 26.14
CA HIS A 172 -22.29 8.46 26.21
C HIS A 172 -21.51 8.73 24.91
N THR A 173 -20.18 8.59 24.97
CA THR A 173 -19.28 8.84 23.83
C THR A 173 -18.53 7.57 23.43
N LEU A 174 -18.65 7.15 22.16
CA LEU A 174 -17.78 6.15 21.55
C LEU A 174 -16.45 6.82 21.19
N VAL A 175 -15.34 6.24 21.64
CA VAL A 175 -13.99 6.67 21.34
C VAL A 175 -13.31 5.59 20.52
N VAL A 176 -12.74 5.95 19.38
CA VAL A 176 -12.00 5.02 18.52
C VAL A 176 -10.61 5.57 18.30
N SER A 177 -9.60 4.75 18.56
CA SER A 177 -8.20 5.13 18.41
C SER A 177 -7.50 4.22 17.39
N LYS A 178 -6.57 4.82 16.67
CA LYS A 178 -5.71 4.19 15.67
C LYS A 178 -4.54 3.53 16.39
N LYS A 179 -4.33 2.20 16.22
CA LYS A 179 -3.12 1.55 16.76
C LYS A 179 -1.90 2.02 15.98
N LYS A 180 -0.96 2.67 16.67
CA LYS A 180 0.17 3.38 16.04
C LYS A 180 1.05 2.44 15.24
N GLU A 181 1.26 1.22 15.73
CA GLU A 181 2.15 0.20 15.16
C GLU A 181 1.62 -0.31 13.82
N VAL A 182 0.29 -0.47 13.73
CA VAL A 182 -0.38 -0.90 12.49
C VAL A 182 -0.38 0.25 11.50
N TRP A 183 -0.78 1.45 11.93
CA TRP A 183 -0.86 2.62 11.04
C TRP A 183 0.49 3.15 10.56
N ALA A 184 1.55 2.99 11.34
CA ALA A 184 2.91 3.34 10.92
C ALA A 184 3.27 2.67 9.58
N LYS A 185 2.89 1.41 9.38
CA LYS A 185 3.15 0.64 8.14
C LYS A 185 2.47 1.23 6.90
N TYR A 186 1.41 1.98 7.10
CA TYR A 186 0.62 2.60 6.06
C TYR A 186 1.07 4.03 5.74
N THR A 187 1.81 4.68 6.65
CA THR A 187 2.49 5.94 6.36
C THR A 187 3.56 5.73 5.30
N TRP A 188 3.87 6.77 4.51
CA TRP A 188 4.94 6.67 3.52
C TRP A 188 6.30 6.32 4.18
N SER A 189 6.59 6.89 5.35
CA SER A 189 7.81 6.57 6.10
C SER A 189 7.88 5.09 6.51
N GLY A 190 6.79 4.49 7.01
CA GLY A 190 6.80 3.07 7.33
C GLY A 190 6.91 2.16 6.10
N ARG A 191 6.34 2.57 4.96
CA ARG A 191 6.52 1.87 3.68
C ARG A 191 7.95 1.98 3.17
N GLN A 192 8.59 3.14 3.32
CA GLN A 192 10.00 3.37 3.03
C GLN A 192 10.90 2.48 3.90
N THR A 193 10.67 2.42 5.22
CA THR A 193 11.39 1.50 6.12
C THR A 193 11.24 0.05 5.65
N SER A 194 10.02 -0.36 5.28
CA SER A 194 9.76 -1.71 4.78
C SER A 194 10.48 -1.99 3.45
N ALA A 195 10.52 -1.01 2.55
CA ALA A 195 11.24 -1.09 1.29
C ALA A 195 12.75 -1.22 1.50
N VAL A 196 13.33 -0.46 2.43
CA VAL A 196 14.75 -0.57 2.78
C VAL A 196 15.07 -1.97 3.32
N VAL A 197 14.25 -2.50 4.24
CA VAL A 197 14.42 -3.87 4.75
C VAL A 197 14.33 -4.90 3.63
N PHE A 198 13.37 -4.75 2.72
CA PHE A 198 13.23 -5.62 1.55
C PHE A 198 14.47 -5.57 0.64
N LEU A 199 14.97 -4.37 0.33
CA LEU A 199 16.16 -4.21 -0.53
C LEU A 199 17.41 -4.80 0.11
N LYS A 200 17.58 -4.68 1.45
CA LYS A 200 18.64 -5.34 2.19
C LYS A 200 18.55 -6.87 2.13
N ALA A 201 17.33 -7.42 2.12
CA ALA A 201 17.13 -8.86 1.94
C ALA A 201 17.54 -9.32 0.54
N VAL A 202 17.28 -8.51 -0.50
CA VAL A 202 17.68 -8.81 -1.88
C VAL A 202 19.18 -8.65 -2.11
N ALA A 203 19.79 -7.59 -1.59
CA ALA A 203 21.20 -7.26 -1.75
C ALA A 203 21.92 -7.31 -0.39
N SER A 204 22.16 -8.52 0.12
CA SER A 204 22.70 -8.67 1.48
C SER A 204 24.15 -8.21 1.60
N SER A 205 24.89 -8.09 0.49
CA SER A 205 26.28 -7.59 0.47
C SER A 205 26.33 -6.05 0.48
N GLY A 206 25.18 -5.38 0.61
CA GLY A 206 25.06 -3.94 0.75
C GLY A 206 24.81 -3.21 -0.56
N GLU A 207 25.10 -1.92 -0.55
CA GLU A 207 24.77 -0.98 -1.63
C GLU A 207 25.42 -1.35 -2.98
N ALA A 208 26.65 -1.86 -2.96
CA ALA A 208 27.38 -2.21 -4.18
C ALA A 208 26.69 -3.33 -4.97
N GLU A 209 26.17 -4.35 -4.29
CA GLU A 209 25.41 -5.45 -4.92
C GLU A 209 24.08 -4.94 -5.48
N LEU A 210 23.39 -4.05 -4.75
CA LEU A 210 22.14 -3.44 -5.24
C LEU A 210 22.38 -2.58 -6.48
N LYS A 211 23.47 -1.82 -6.52
CA LYS A 211 23.88 -1.01 -7.66
C LYS A 211 24.23 -1.87 -8.87
N GLU A 212 24.99 -2.95 -8.67
CA GLU A 212 25.30 -3.93 -9.73
C GLU A 212 24.02 -4.56 -10.28
N LEU A 213 23.11 -4.98 -9.38
CA LEU A 213 21.85 -5.62 -9.74
C LEU A 213 20.93 -4.69 -10.56
N MET A 214 20.78 -3.43 -10.14
CA MET A 214 19.87 -2.47 -10.79
C MET A 214 20.49 -1.77 -12.00
N GLY A 215 21.82 -1.71 -12.10
CA GLY A 215 22.54 -1.02 -13.16
C GLY A 215 22.20 0.47 -13.23
N GLU A 216 21.91 0.97 -14.43
CA GLU A 216 21.57 2.39 -14.68
C GLU A 216 20.37 2.88 -13.86
N ARG A 217 19.43 1.98 -13.56
CA ARG A 217 18.21 2.27 -12.79
C ARG A 217 18.43 2.40 -11.29
N TYR A 218 19.65 2.18 -10.81
CA TYR A 218 19.96 2.33 -9.38
C TYR A 218 19.61 3.73 -8.86
N THR A 219 19.86 4.77 -9.67
CA THR A 219 19.55 6.16 -9.31
C THR A 219 18.04 6.39 -9.13
N ASP A 220 17.19 5.75 -9.94
CA ASP A 220 15.73 5.80 -9.80
C ASP A 220 15.28 5.18 -8.48
N VAL A 221 15.91 4.08 -8.06
CA VAL A 221 15.62 3.42 -6.78
C VAL A 221 15.91 4.38 -5.62
N LEU A 222 17.06 5.06 -5.64
CA LEU A 222 17.40 6.03 -4.61
C LEU A 222 16.42 7.21 -4.57
N LYS A 223 16.06 7.78 -5.73
CA LYS A 223 15.07 8.86 -5.81
C LYS A 223 13.69 8.42 -5.29
N ALA A 224 13.29 7.19 -5.57
CA ALA A 224 12.05 6.62 -5.07
C ALA A 224 12.07 6.42 -3.56
N LEU A 225 13.15 5.86 -3.02
CA LEU A 225 13.32 5.72 -1.57
C LEU A 225 13.33 7.07 -0.87
N GLN A 226 13.92 8.11 -1.46
CA GLN A 226 13.91 9.46 -0.90
C GLN A 226 12.55 10.17 -1.04
N GLY A 227 11.63 9.60 -1.81
CA GLY A 227 10.32 10.20 -2.09
C GLY A 227 10.40 11.40 -3.04
N VAL A 228 11.51 11.54 -3.76
CA VAL A 228 11.73 12.60 -4.75
C VAL A 228 10.97 12.31 -6.03
N GLN A 229 10.95 11.04 -6.46
CA GLN A 229 10.32 10.61 -7.70
C GLN A 229 9.65 9.25 -7.52
N THR A 230 8.42 9.08 -8.01
CA THR A 230 7.78 7.76 -8.04
C THR A 230 8.53 6.83 -9.00
N PHE A 231 8.81 5.61 -8.58
CA PHE A 231 9.48 4.63 -9.43
C PHE A 231 8.59 4.24 -10.61
N THR A 232 9.13 4.25 -11.83
CA THR A 232 8.43 3.80 -13.04
C THR A 232 8.75 2.33 -13.32
N PRO A 233 7.74 1.47 -13.56
CA PRO A 233 7.99 0.07 -13.92
C PRO A 233 8.72 -0.01 -15.27
N VAL A 234 9.53 -1.07 -15.46
CA VAL A 234 10.13 -1.36 -16.77
C VAL A 234 9.02 -1.75 -17.75
N GLU A 235 9.00 -1.12 -18.92
CA GLU A 235 8.05 -1.44 -19.99
C GLU A 235 8.15 -2.93 -20.36
N GLY A 236 7.00 -3.61 -20.47
CA GLY A 236 6.91 -5.04 -20.82
C GLY A 236 6.55 -6.01 -19.69
N LEU A 237 6.54 -5.56 -18.42
CA LEU A 237 6.05 -6.39 -17.30
C LEU A 237 4.61 -6.07 -16.88
N VAL A 238 4.10 -4.91 -17.30
CA VAL A 238 2.79 -4.41 -16.91
C VAL A 238 1.85 -4.53 -18.12
N GLY A 239 1.58 -5.77 -18.53
CA GLY A 239 0.36 -6.09 -19.31
C GLY A 239 -0.89 -6.15 -18.42
N VAL A 240 -0.77 -5.76 -17.15
CA VAL A 240 -1.86 -5.72 -16.17
C VAL A 240 -2.26 -4.27 -15.98
N ASP A 241 -3.34 -3.91 -16.63
CA ASP A 241 -4.05 -2.63 -16.56
C ASP A 241 -3.94 -1.97 -15.18
N VAL A 242 -3.12 -0.92 -15.09
CA VAL A 242 -3.29 0.14 -14.10
C VAL A 242 -4.11 1.24 -14.79
N THR A 243 -5.27 0.89 -15.34
CA THR A 243 -6.29 1.85 -15.75
C THR A 243 -7.03 2.33 -14.50
N GLY A 244 -6.35 3.18 -13.73
CA GLY A 244 -6.99 4.21 -12.92
C GLY A 244 -7.05 5.47 -13.76
N SER A 245 -7.95 5.49 -14.75
CA SER A 245 -8.19 6.61 -15.64
C SER A 245 -8.98 7.69 -14.87
N ASP A 246 -8.25 8.62 -14.25
CA ASP A 246 -8.76 9.95 -13.93
C ASP A 246 -8.30 10.90 -15.05
N SER A 247 -9.04 10.89 -16.16
CA SER A 247 -8.93 11.90 -17.22
C SER A 247 -10.31 12.47 -17.50
N SER A 248 -10.52 13.69 -17.03
CA SER A 248 -11.64 14.56 -17.34
C SER A 248 -11.85 14.67 -18.85
N GLY A 249 -12.87 13.98 -19.37
CA GLY A 249 -13.40 14.18 -20.70
C GLY A 249 -14.50 15.23 -20.67
N THR A 250 -14.15 16.46 -21.07
CA THR A 250 -15.08 17.54 -21.34
C THR A 250 -15.90 17.19 -22.59
N GLY A 251 -17.13 16.73 -22.41
CA GLY A 251 -18.09 16.48 -23.49
C GLY A 251 -19.23 17.49 -23.45
N ALA A 252 -19.28 18.39 -24.44
CA ALA A 252 -20.32 19.38 -24.63
C ALA A 252 -21.46 18.87 -25.54
N GLY A 253 -22.68 19.34 -25.26
CA GLY A 253 -23.87 19.29 -26.12
C GLY A 253 -24.88 18.18 -25.79
N ALA A 254 -26.19 18.35 -25.84
CA ALA A 254 -27.06 19.51 -26.09
C ALA A 254 -28.51 19.14 -25.67
N MET A 255 -29.30 20.16 -25.33
CA MET A 255 -30.76 20.31 -25.46
C MET A 255 -31.74 19.27 -24.86
N GLY A 256 -32.61 19.75 -23.95
CA GLY A 256 -33.76 18.99 -23.48
C GLY A 256 -34.72 19.71 -22.52
N ARG A 257 -35.36 20.79 -23.02
CA ARG A 257 -36.76 21.20 -22.81
C ARG A 257 -37.31 21.48 -21.38
N ALA A 258 -37.85 22.70 -21.28
CA ALA A 258 -38.54 23.30 -20.14
C ALA A 258 -39.85 22.61 -19.72
N THR A 259 -40.17 22.69 -18.43
CA THR A 259 -41.51 23.07 -17.95
C THR A 259 -41.40 23.86 -16.65
N ALA A 260 -42.18 24.94 -16.59
CA ALA A 260 -42.25 25.89 -15.50
C ALA A 260 -43.17 25.40 -14.36
N ARG A 261 -42.86 25.79 -13.12
CA ARG A 261 -43.86 26.16 -12.09
C ARG A 261 -43.18 26.93 -10.94
N ARG A 262 -43.62 28.18 -10.76
CA ARG A 262 -43.49 29.07 -9.59
C ARG A 262 -44.79 28.90 -8.75
N PRO A 263 -44.98 29.57 -7.58
CA PRO A 263 -44.06 30.18 -6.61
C PRO A 263 -44.41 29.77 -5.14
N THR A 264 -43.78 30.39 -4.12
CA THR A 264 -44.34 30.95 -2.84
C THR A 264 -43.24 30.99 -1.75
N VAL A 265 -42.61 32.14 -1.46
CA VAL A 265 -42.82 33.06 -0.30
C VAL A 265 -42.58 32.44 1.09
N GLY A 266 -41.69 33.08 1.89
CA GLY A 266 -41.60 32.90 3.36
C GLY A 266 -40.15 32.98 3.88
N LEU A 267 -39.63 34.17 4.17
CA LEU A 267 -39.50 34.77 5.52
C LEU A 267 -38.16 34.47 6.22
N ASN A 268 -37.45 35.58 6.50
CA ASN A 268 -36.24 35.72 7.30
C ASN A 268 -36.33 35.03 8.68
N PRO A 269 -35.16 34.66 9.24
CA PRO A 269 -34.83 35.19 10.56
C PRO A 269 -33.43 35.78 10.66
N THR A 270 -33.43 36.97 11.25
CA THR A 270 -32.36 37.79 11.84
C THR A 270 -31.30 36.97 12.60
N MET A 271 -30.03 37.17 12.26
CA MET A 271 -28.90 36.70 13.07
C MET A 271 -28.48 37.73 14.13
N PRO A 272 -28.10 37.29 15.35
CA PRO A 272 -27.47 38.13 16.36
C PRO A 272 -25.95 38.38 16.10
N PRO A 273 -25.37 39.42 16.72
CA PRO A 273 -24.02 39.92 16.41
C PRO A 273 -22.89 39.02 16.91
N LEU A 274 -21.80 39.00 16.14
CA LEU A 274 -20.54 38.29 16.42
C LEU A 274 -19.77 38.90 17.61
N PRO A 275 -19.10 38.08 18.43
CA PRO A 275 -18.12 38.54 19.43
C PRO A 275 -16.76 38.93 18.80
N PRO A 276 -15.94 39.71 19.53
CA PRO A 276 -14.75 40.37 19.01
C PRO A 276 -13.60 39.41 18.68
N ASN A 277 -12.91 39.78 17.60
CA ASN A 277 -11.78 39.12 16.97
C ASN A 277 -10.55 39.14 17.89
N ILE A 278 -10.14 37.98 18.43
CA ILE A 278 -8.91 37.83 19.22
C ILE A 278 -7.75 37.55 18.25
N ALA A 279 -6.86 38.53 18.11
CA ALA A 279 -5.64 38.44 17.33
C ALA A 279 -4.69 37.36 17.91
N GLY A 280 -4.53 36.26 17.16
CA GLY A 280 -3.61 35.16 17.49
C GLY A 280 -2.19 35.42 16.96
N VAL A 281 -1.22 35.31 17.88
CA VAL A 281 0.23 35.45 17.66
C VAL A 281 0.76 34.45 16.63
N LYS A 282 1.39 34.97 15.58
CA LYS A 282 2.10 34.22 14.53
C LYS A 282 3.41 33.64 15.08
N ARG A 283 3.41 32.37 15.49
CA ARG A 283 4.66 31.64 15.81
C ARG A 283 5.27 31.07 14.52
N LYS A 284 6.46 31.57 14.19
CA LYS A 284 7.34 31.08 13.11
C LYS A 284 7.89 29.71 13.52
N ARG A 285 7.30 28.61 13.05
CA ARG A 285 7.92 27.28 13.09
C ARG A 285 8.92 27.20 11.93
N SER A 286 10.21 27.08 12.26
CA SER A 286 11.23 26.64 11.33
C SER A 286 11.17 25.11 11.25
N ASP A 287 10.54 24.59 10.19
CA ASP A 287 10.64 23.17 9.84
C ASP A 287 11.97 22.95 9.08
N SER A 288 13.05 22.78 9.83
CA SER A 288 14.22 22.06 9.32
C SER A 288 13.95 20.57 9.51
N LEU A 289 13.51 19.89 8.45
CA LEU A 289 13.46 18.43 8.43
C LEU A 289 14.88 17.88 8.62
N PRO A 290 15.09 16.92 9.52
CA PRO A 290 16.37 16.23 9.62
C PRO A 290 16.57 15.43 8.33
N THR A 291 17.59 15.82 7.57
CA THR A 291 18.13 15.01 6.48
C THR A 291 18.92 13.87 7.11
N ASP A 292 18.22 12.93 7.75
CA ASP A 292 18.83 11.66 8.09
C ASP A 292 19.14 10.97 6.77
N ALA A 293 20.42 10.99 6.38
CA ALA A 293 20.91 10.27 5.24
C ALA A 293 20.43 8.82 5.39
N ILE A 294 19.63 8.34 4.45
CA ILE A 294 19.22 6.94 4.40
C ILE A 294 20.47 6.15 4.03
N VAL A 295 21.26 5.81 5.03
CA VAL A 295 22.50 5.05 4.83
C VAL A 295 22.09 3.59 4.69
N LEU A 296 22.17 3.06 3.47
CA LEU A 296 22.14 1.63 3.19
C LEU A 296 23.49 1.00 3.56
N THR A 297 23.88 1.15 4.84
CA THR A 297 25.00 0.38 5.43
C THR A 297 24.52 -0.98 5.90
#